data_AF-A0A6C0CJS6-F1
#
_entry.id   AF-A0A6C0CJS6-F1
#
_cell.length_a   1.000
_cell.length_b   1.000
_cell.length_c   1.000
_cell.angle_alpha   90.00
_cell.angle_beta   90.00
_cell.angle_gamma   90.00
#
_symmetry.space_group_name_H-M   'P 1'
#
loop_
_entity.id
_entity.type
_entity.pdbx_description
1 polymer ?
#
loop_
_entity_poly.entity_id
_entity_poly.type
_entity_poly.pdbx_seq_one_letter_code
_entity_poly.pdbx_strand_id
1 'polypeptide(L)'
;MGGQTAFAYYDNDTRLLSYWFMRDMNPLEFAGYLNEPINVIRDVARPLIKGNCLLEEFKSEAFQEEHDLVWAAIIMPDCIVCYNGNYVITMKKRTK
;
A
#
# COMPACT_ATOMS: atom_id res chain seq x y z
N MET A 1 -5.66 20.15 -2.06
CA MET A 1 -4.87 19.63 -0.92
C MET A 1 -4.35 18.29 -1.37
N GLY A 2 -3.03 18.14 -1.48
CA GLY A 2 -2.41 16.95 -2.05
C GLY A 2 -1.91 16.05 -0.93
N GLY A 3 -2.63 14.97 -0.66
CA GLY A 3 -2.13 13.91 0.20
C GLY A 3 -1.24 12.93 -0.58
N GLN A 4 -0.76 11.90 0.10
CA GLN A 4 0.08 10.86 -0.52
C GLN A 4 -0.47 9.45 -0.26
N THR A 5 0.00 8.48 -1.04
CA THR A 5 -0.33 7.08 -0.82
C THR A 5 0.91 6.35 -0.30
N ALA A 6 0.77 5.62 0.80
CA ALA A 6 1.81 4.72 1.27
C ALA A 6 1.63 3.33 0.63
N PHE A 7 2.69 2.75 0.09
CA PHE A 7 2.71 1.40 -0.45
C PHE A 7 3.63 0.52 0.38
N ALA A 8 3.12 -0.61 0.83
CA ALA A 8 3.86 -1.51 1.70
C ALA A 8 3.93 -2.94 1.17
N TYR A 9 5.05 -3.58 1.47
CA TYR A 9 5.29 -5.00 1.25
C TYR A 9 5.44 -5.68 2.60
N TYR A 10 4.64 -6.72 2.81
CA TYR A 10 4.68 -7.51 4.03
C TYR A 10 5.72 -8.61 3.92
N ASP A 11 6.72 -8.54 4.79
CA ASP A 11 7.66 -9.62 5.00
C ASP A 11 7.10 -10.56 6.08
N ASN A 12 6.72 -11.77 5.66
CA ASN A 12 6.16 -12.78 6.56
C ASN A 12 7.15 -13.23 7.64
N ASP A 13 8.46 -13.21 7.34
CA ASP A 13 9.48 -13.74 8.24
C ASP A 13 9.75 -12.77 9.39
N THR A 14 9.84 -11.48 9.08
CA THR A 14 10.12 -10.43 10.07
C THR A 14 8.87 -9.80 10.66
N ARG A 15 7.69 -10.06 10.08
CA ARG A 15 6.41 -9.38 10.41
C ARG A 15 6.46 -7.86 10.28
N LEU A 16 7.41 -7.35 9.50
CA LEU A 16 7.57 -5.93 9.22
C LEU A 16 7.00 -5.60 7.84
N LEU A 17 6.44 -4.40 7.74
CA LEU A 17 6.11 -3.78 6.46
C LEU A 17 7.24 -2.85 6.08
N SER A 18 7.88 -3.10 4.94
CA SER A 18 8.65 -2.05 4.25
C SER A 18 7.68 -1.23 3.42
N TYR A 19 7.65 0.09 3.64
CA TYR A 19 6.76 0.98 2.91
C TYR A 19 7.48 2.13 2.23
N TRP A 20 6.80 2.70 1.25
CA TRP A 20 7.25 3.85 0.46
C TRP A 20 6.10 4.81 0.23
N PHE A 21 6.38 6.10 0.18
CA PHE A 21 5.37 7.09 -0.15
C PHE A 21 5.35 7.41 -1.64
N MET A 22 4.17 7.61 -2.21
CA MET A 22 4.00 7.99 -3.61
C MET A 22 3.04 9.15 -3.71
N ARG A 23 2.98 9.78 -4.89
CA ARG A 23 1.90 10.72 -5.21
C ARG A 23 0.53 10.12 -4.88
N ASP A 24 -0.44 10.99 -4.63
CA ASP A 24 -1.84 10.62 -4.53
C ASP A 24 -2.26 9.70 -5.69
N MET A 25 -2.82 8.54 -5.35
CA MET A 25 -3.34 7.56 -6.28
C MET A 25 -4.63 6.99 -5.74
N ASN A 26 -5.64 6.92 -6.60
CA ASN A 26 -6.92 6.31 -6.29
C ASN A 26 -6.80 4.78 -6.20
N PRO A 27 -7.56 4.11 -5.29
CA PRO A 27 -7.63 2.66 -5.21
C PRO A 27 -7.85 1.94 -6.54
N LEU A 28 -8.68 2.51 -7.42
CA LEU A 28 -8.96 1.95 -8.73
C LEU A 28 -7.76 1.99 -9.68
N GLU A 29 -6.83 2.94 -9.50
CA GLU A 29 -5.58 2.96 -10.25
C GLU A 29 -4.70 1.75 -9.89
N PHE A 30 -4.81 1.23 -8.65
CA PHE A 30 -4.08 0.03 -8.25
C PHE A 30 -4.58 -1.25 -8.91
N ALA A 31 -5.82 -1.26 -9.41
CA ALA A 31 -6.35 -2.42 -10.11
C ALA A 31 -5.51 -2.78 -11.36
N GLY A 32 -4.86 -1.79 -11.97
CA GLY A 32 -3.91 -2.01 -13.07
C GLY A 32 -2.70 -2.86 -12.65
N TYR A 33 -2.22 -2.69 -11.42
CA TYR A 33 -1.07 -3.43 -10.89
C TYR A 33 -1.41 -4.85 -10.45
N LEU A 34 -2.69 -5.21 -10.33
CA LEU A 34 -3.08 -6.57 -9.90
C LEU A 34 -2.53 -7.63 -10.83
N ASN A 35 -2.39 -7.38 -12.13
CA ASN A 35 -1.88 -8.39 -13.08
C ASN A 35 -0.37 -8.26 -13.32
N GLU A 36 0.28 -7.30 -12.70
CA GLU A 36 1.70 -7.05 -12.90
C GLU A 36 2.57 -7.99 -12.04
N PRO A 37 3.79 -8.33 -12.51
CA PRO A 37 4.78 -9.02 -11.70
C PRO A 37 5.13 -8.21 -10.45
N ILE A 38 5.33 -8.88 -9.31
CA ILE A 38 5.59 -8.22 -8.02
C ILE A 38 6.80 -7.27 -8.04
N ASN A 39 7.82 -7.59 -8.84
CA ASN A 39 8.98 -6.72 -9.03
C ASN A 39 8.61 -5.40 -9.72
N VAL A 40 7.68 -5.41 -10.67
CA VAL A 40 7.18 -4.20 -11.34
C VAL A 40 6.41 -3.34 -10.36
N ILE A 41 5.52 -3.95 -9.57
CA ILE A 41 4.76 -3.23 -8.54
C ILE A 41 5.73 -2.62 -7.52
N ARG A 42 6.85 -3.30 -7.21
CA ARG A 42 7.83 -2.81 -6.23
C ARG A 42 8.60 -1.62 -6.76
N ASP A 43 8.96 -1.64 -8.04
CA ASP A 43 9.66 -0.53 -8.68
C ASP A 43 8.76 0.70 -8.79
N VAL A 44 7.47 0.49 -9.09
CA VAL A 44 6.45 1.55 -9.02
C VAL A 44 6.31 2.09 -7.61
N ALA A 45 6.25 1.20 -6.60
CA ALA A 45 6.14 1.59 -5.19
C ALA A 45 7.39 2.29 -4.65
N ARG A 46 8.55 2.20 -5.31
CA ARG A 46 9.84 2.65 -4.76
C ARG A 46 10.09 4.17 -4.65
N PRO A 47 9.35 5.13 -5.23
CA PRO A 47 9.78 6.53 -5.21
C PRO A 47 9.56 7.20 -3.84
N LEU A 48 10.21 8.36 -3.66
CA LEU A 48 10.15 9.29 -2.52
C LEU A 48 10.91 8.89 -1.24
N ILE A 49 10.34 8.11 -0.31
CA ILE A 49 10.93 7.88 1.04
C ILE A 49 10.55 6.48 1.53
N LYS A 50 11.52 5.72 2.08
CA LYS A 50 11.32 4.35 2.63
C LYS A 50 11.26 4.37 4.16
N GLY A 51 10.30 3.65 4.75
CA GLY A 51 10.23 3.36 6.18
C GLY A 51 9.96 1.87 6.46
N ASN A 52 9.98 1.50 7.74
CA ASN A 52 9.49 0.20 8.20
C ASN A 52 8.60 0.38 9.42
N CYS A 53 7.52 -0.39 9.51
CA CYS A 53 6.61 -0.40 10.66
C CYS A 53 5.93 -1.77 10.80
N LEU A 54 5.25 -1.99 11.92
CA LEU A 54 4.40 -3.15 12.11
C LEU A 54 3.12 -3.05 11.27
N LEU A 55 2.54 -4.20 10.96
CA LEU A 55 1.26 -4.28 10.24
C LEU A 55 0.14 -3.46 10.91
N GLU A 56 0.07 -3.49 12.24
CA GLU A 56 -0.96 -2.79 12.99
C GLU A 56 -0.72 -1.28 13.04
N GLU A 57 0.54 -0.84 13.05
CA GLU A 57 0.90 0.58 12.95
C GLU A 57 0.50 1.11 11.57
N PHE A 58 0.85 0.40 10.50
CA PHE A 58 0.55 0.83 9.13
C PHE A 58 -0.95 1.00 8.84
N LYS A 59 -1.80 0.18 9.47
CA LYS A 59 -3.26 0.26 9.33
C LYS A 59 -3.89 1.37 10.17
N SER A 60 -3.18 1.85 11.19
CA SER A 60 -3.74 2.76 12.18
C SER A 60 -4.10 4.13 11.58
N GLU A 61 -5.11 4.77 12.16
CA GLU A 61 -5.44 6.16 11.82
C GLU A 61 -4.27 7.10 12.14
N ALA A 62 -3.55 6.84 13.24
CA ALA A 62 -2.38 7.63 13.64
C ALA A 62 -1.30 7.67 12.54
N PHE A 63 -1.00 6.54 11.91
CA PHE A 63 -0.04 6.48 10.80
C PHE A 63 -0.54 7.24 9.56
N GLN A 64 -1.84 7.21 9.30
CA GLN A 64 -2.44 7.95 8.19
C GLN A 64 -2.40 9.46 8.42
N GLU A 65 -2.72 9.91 9.63
CA GLU A 65 -2.68 11.32 10.02
C GLU A 65 -1.25 11.86 10.07
N GLU A 66 -0.30 11.11 10.64
CA GLU A 66 1.12 11.49 10.74
C GLU A 66 1.73 11.77 9.36
N HIS A 67 1.30 11.02 8.35
CA HIS A 67 1.87 11.07 7.01
C HIS A 67 0.94 11.71 5.96
N ASP A 68 -0.18 12.33 6.37
CA ASP A 68 -1.17 12.94 5.46
C ASP A 68 -1.59 11.98 4.32
N LEU A 69 -1.92 10.74 4.70
CA LEU A 69 -2.23 9.68 3.75
C LEU A 69 -3.67 9.76 3.26
N VAL A 70 -3.83 9.69 1.93
CA VAL A 70 -5.13 9.41 1.30
C VAL A 70 -5.42 7.91 1.37
N TRP A 71 -4.38 7.09 1.17
CA TRP A 71 -4.46 5.63 1.21
C TRP A 71 -3.17 4.99 1.72
N ALA A 72 -3.32 3.87 2.43
CA ALA A 72 -2.25 2.96 2.77
C ALA A 72 -2.52 1.61 2.07
N ALA A 73 -1.70 1.23 1.10
CA ALA A 73 -1.87 0.06 0.25
C ALA A 73 -0.84 -1.02 0.56
N ILE A 74 -1.29 -2.21 0.93
CA ILE A 74 -0.45 -3.40 1.11
C ILE A 74 -0.51 -4.24 -0.16
N ILE A 75 0.66 -4.50 -0.75
CA ILE A 75 0.81 -5.30 -1.97
C ILE A 75 1.12 -6.74 -1.56
N MET A 76 0.28 -7.67 -2.03
CA MET A 76 0.44 -9.10 -1.85
C MET A 76 0.42 -9.83 -3.20
N PRO A 77 0.90 -11.08 -3.29
CA PRO A 77 0.98 -11.80 -4.56
C PRO A 77 -0.34 -11.90 -5.34
N ASP A 78 -1.47 -12.06 -4.64
CA ASP A 78 -2.78 -12.29 -5.26
C ASP A 78 -3.81 -11.18 -5.02
N CYS A 79 -3.43 -10.16 -4.25
CA CYS A 79 -4.33 -9.06 -3.92
C CYS A 79 -3.59 -7.80 -3.50
N ILE A 80 -4.31 -6.68 -3.56
CA ILE A 80 -3.89 -5.40 -3.01
C ILE A 80 -4.96 -4.97 -2.01
N VAL A 81 -4.55 -4.60 -0.80
CA VAL A 81 -5.47 -4.16 0.26
C VAL A 81 -5.16 -2.71 0.61
N CYS A 82 -6.14 -1.85 0.43
CA CYS A 82 -6.03 -0.41 0.68
C CYS A 82 -6.86 -0.04 1.90
N TYR A 83 -6.25 0.74 2.80
CA TYR A 83 -6.86 1.30 4.00
C TYR A 83 -6.94 2.81 3.84
N ASN A 84 -8.04 3.41 4.27
CA ASN A 84 -8.09 4.80 4.67
C ASN A 84 -8.87 4.91 5.99
N GLY A 85 -9.02 6.12 6.55
CA GLY A 85 -9.69 6.33 7.83
C GLY A 85 -11.16 5.89 7.89
N ASN A 86 -11.79 5.54 6.75
CA ASN A 86 -13.21 5.16 6.69
C ASN A 86 -13.46 3.78 6.08
N TYR A 87 -12.56 3.27 5.24
CA TYR A 87 -12.82 2.14 4.36
C TYR A 87 -11.60 1.23 4.22
N VAL A 88 -11.90 -0.05 4.02
CA VAL A 88 -10.94 -1.06 3.57
C VAL A 88 -11.40 -1.58 2.22
N ILE A 89 -10.54 -1.45 1.20
CA ILE A 89 -10.79 -1.95 -0.15
C ILE A 89 -9.82 -3.09 -0.41
N THR A 90 -10.36 -4.28 -0.68
CA THR A 90 -9.56 -5.44 -1.09
C THR A 90 -9.81 -5.74 -2.55
N MET A 91 -8.77 -5.62 -3.36
CA MET A 91 -8.79 -6.00 -4.77
C MET A 91 -8.07 -7.33 -4.95
N LYS A 92 -8.74 -8.31 -5.55
CA LYS A 92 -8.18 -9.65 -5.76
C LYS A 92 -8.07 -9.96 -7.24
N LYS A 93 -7.01 -10.68 -7.62
CA LYS A 93 -6.93 -11.29 -8.96
C LYS A 93 -8.12 -12.22 -9.16
N ARG A 94 -8.75 -12.15 -10.33
CA ARG A 94 -9.78 -13.12 -10.70
C ARG A 94 -9.07 -14.41 -11.09
N THR A 95 -9.07 -15.40 -10.22
CA THR A 95 -8.68 -16.77 -10.56
C THR A 95 -9.66 -17.31 -11.61
N LYS A 96 -9.15 -17.65 -12.80
CA LYS A 96 -9.89 -18.44 -13.79
C LYS A 96 -9.83 -19.92 -13.43
#